data_AF-A0A8T5AHQ0-F1
#
_entry.id   AF-A0A8T5AHQ0-F1
#
_cell.length_a   1.000
_cell.length_b   1.000
_cell.length_c   1.000
_cell.angle_alpha   90.00
_cell.angle_beta   90.00
_cell.angle_gamma   90.00
#
_symmetry.space_group_name_H-M   'P 1'
#
loop_
_entity.id
_entity.type
_entity.pdbx_description
1 polymer ?
#
loop_
_entity_poly.entity_id
_entity_poly.type
_entity_poly.pdbx_seq_one_letter_code
_entity_poly.pdbx_strand_id
1 'polypeptide(L)'
;MLERTGIILSMVGLFSIMQPFSMLLYRFGFQILCIGGFIYISMGYVPVDAPVPKAVALVLTVLGVVLGFLLLGIALAPTIIGR
;
A
#
# COMPACT_ATOMS: atom_id res chain seq x y z
N MET A 1 -17.98 7.36 -0.85
CA MET A 1 -17.74 6.99 -2.26
C MET A 1 -16.27 6.66 -2.53
N LEU A 2 -15.32 7.47 -2.04
CA LEU A 2 -13.89 7.29 -2.27
C LEU A 2 -13.31 5.99 -1.66
N GLU A 3 -13.83 5.53 -0.51
CA GLU A 3 -13.48 4.22 0.09
C GLU A 3 -13.75 3.04 -0.86
N ARG A 4 -14.91 3.06 -1.54
CA ARG A 4 -15.30 2.05 -2.54
C ARG A 4 -14.32 2.06 -3.71
N THR A 5 -13.87 3.24 -4.12
CA THR A 5 -12.86 3.39 -5.17
C THR A 5 -11.51 2.81 -4.75
N GLY A 6 -11.09 3.02 -3.50
CA GLY A 6 -9.86 2.44 -2.93
C GLY A 6 -9.88 0.90 -2.89
N ILE A 7 -11.02 0.31 -2.50
CA ILE A 7 -11.20 -1.15 -2.51
C ILE A 7 -11.15 -1.71 -3.93
N ILE A 8 -11.84 -1.07 -4.88
CA ILE A 8 -11.84 -1.50 -6.29
C ILE A 8 -10.42 -1.41 -6.87
N LEU A 9 -9.69 -0.32 -6.61
CA LEU A 9 -8.29 -0.18 -7.03
C LEU A 9 -7.40 -1.27 -6.43
N SER A 10 -7.60 -1.61 -5.16
CA SER A 10 -6.85 -2.67 -4.48
C SER A 10 -7.16 -4.04 -5.08
N MET A 11 -8.42 -4.34 -5.39
CA MET A 11 -8.78 -5.59 -6.07
C MET A 11 -8.16 -5.69 -7.47
N VAL A 12 -8.14 -4.60 -8.24
CA VAL A 12 -7.51 -4.56 -9.57
C VAL A 12 -5.99 -4.76 -9.46
N GLY A 13 -5.33 -4.09 -8.51
CA GLY A 13 -3.90 -4.27 -8.26
C GLY A 13 -3.54 -5.72 -7.86
N LEU A 14 -4.36 -6.35 -7.02
CA LEU A 14 -4.19 -7.74 -6.58
C LEU A 14 -4.34 -8.71 -7.77
N PHE A 15 -5.35 -8.47 -8.61
CA PHE A 15 -5.58 -9.26 -9.83
C PHE A 15 -4.39 -9.14 -10.80
N SER A 16 -3.84 -7.94 -10.98
CA SER A 16 -2.65 -7.71 -11.81
C SER A 16 -1.38 -8.37 -11.26
N ILE A 17 -1.23 -8.46 -9.93
CA ILE A 17 -0.11 -9.17 -9.27
C ILE A 17 -0.22 -10.69 -9.46
N MET A 18 -1.44 -11.24 -9.40
CA MET A 18 -1.67 -12.68 -9.53
C MET A 18 -1.44 -13.23 -10.93
N GLN A 19 -1.31 -12.38 -11.94
CA GLN A 19 -1.07 -12.80 -13.32
C GLN A 19 0.43 -12.98 -13.61
N PRO A 20 0.91 -14.20 -13.95
CA PRO A 20 2.33 -14.51 -14.13
C PRO A 20 2.85 -14.12 -15.54
N PHE A 21 2.23 -13.15 -16.20
CA PHE A 21 2.52 -12.85 -17.60
C PHE A 21 3.73 -11.92 -17.79
N SER A 22 4.00 -11.02 -16.85
CA SER A 22 5.08 -10.03 -16.99
C SER A 22 5.50 -9.43 -15.66
N MET A 23 6.82 -9.39 -15.43
CA MET A 23 7.46 -8.71 -14.28
C MET A 23 7.14 -7.21 -14.22
N LEU A 24 6.82 -6.63 -15.38
CA LEU A 24 6.47 -5.22 -15.54
C LEU A 24 5.02 -4.97 -15.09
N LEU A 25 4.11 -5.90 -15.39
CA LEU A 25 2.72 -5.88 -14.93
C LEU A 25 2.63 -6.12 -13.42
N TYR A 26 3.49 -6.97 -12.87
CA TYR A 26 3.63 -7.18 -11.44
C TYR A 26 4.03 -5.89 -10.71
N ARG A 27 5.02 -5.14 -11.24
CA ARG A 27 5.43 -3.84 -10.69
C ARG A 27 4.31 -2.80 -10.68
N PHE A 28 3.59 -2.67 -11.79
CA PHE A 28 2.46 -1.73 -11.88
C PHE A 28 1.28 -2.15 -11.02
N GLY A 29 0.94 -3.45 -10.99
CA GLY A 29 -0.10 -4.00 -10.12
C GLY A 29 0.21 -3.74 -8.64
N PHE A 30 1.47 -3.90 -8.23
CA PHE A 30 1.93 -3.60 -6.88
C PHE A 30 1.80 -2.12 -6.52
N GLN A 31 2.18 -1.21 -7.42
CA GLN A 31 2.00 0.23 -7.20
C GLN A 31 0.53 0.61 -7.06
N ILE A 32 -0.34 0.09 -7.94
CA ILE A 32 -1.79 0.35 -7.90
C ILE A 32 -2.41 -0.22 -6.62
N LEU A 33 -2.00 -1.42 -6.20
CA LEU A 33 -2.41 -2.03 -4.95
C LEU A 33 -1.99 -1.16 -3.74
N CYS A 34 -0.74 -0.70 -3.71
CA CYS A 34 -0.25 0.18 -2.65
C CYS A 34 -1.02 1.50 -2.60
N ILE A 35 -1.30 2.12 -3.74
CA ILE A 35 -2.08 3.37 -3.80
C ILE A 35 -3.52 3.14 -3.32
N GLY A 36 -4.18 2.09 -3.82
CA GLY A 36 -5.55 1.73 -3.42
C GLY A 36 -5.65 1.42 -1.93
N GLY A 37 -4.72 0.61 -1.41
CA GLY A 37 -4.65 0.26 0.00
C GLY A 37 -4.35 1.46 0.90
N PHE A 38 -3.47 2.36 0.44
CA PHE A 38 -3.15 3.58 1.17
C PHE A 38 -4.35 4.54 1.24
N ILE A 39 -5.10 4.71 0.16
CA ILE A 39 -6.33 5.50 0.14
C ILE A 39 -7.37 4.90 1.09
N TYR A 40 -7.50 3.57 1.09
CA TYR A 40 -8.44 2.88 1.97
C TYR A 40 -8.07 3.03 3.46
N ILE A 41 -6.80 2.78 3.82
CA ILE A 41 -6.33 2.88 5.20
C ILE A 41 -6.38 4.33 5.70
N SER A 42 -5.97 5.29 4.87
CA SER A 42 -6.03 6.72 5.23
C SER A 42 -7.46 7.18 5.48
N MET A 43 -8.44 6.72 4.69
CA MET A 43 -9.85 7.01 4.97
C MET A 43 -10.38 6.30 6.22
N GLY A 44 -10.00 5.04 6.43
CA GLY A 44 -10.43 4.30 7.62
C GLY A 44 -9.90 4.88 8.94
N TYR A 45 -8.78 5.59 8.90
CA TYR A 45 -8.17 6.18 10.08
C TYR A 45 -8.42 7.68 10.27
N VAL A 46 -8.82 8.42 9.24
CA VAL A 46 -9.08 9.87 9.36
C VAL A 46 -10.51 10.08 9.90
N PRO A 47 -10.67 10.58 11.13
CA PRO A 47 -11.99 10.98 11.63
C PRO A 47 -12.55 12.11 10.76
N VAL A 48 -13.84 12.06 10.44
CA VAL A 48 -14.53 13.03 9.57
C VAL A 48 -14.37 14.48 10.08
N ASP A 49 -14.16 14.67 11.38
CA ASP A 49 -13.99 15.97 12.04
C ASP A 49 -12.54 16.30 12.45
N ALA A 50 -11.54 15.56 11.96
CA ALA A 50 -10.16 15.79 12.37
C ALA A 50 -9.50 16.96 11.61
N PRO A 51 -8.73 17.82 12.31
CA PRO A 51 -7.98 18.89 11.66
C PRO A 51 -6.92 18.28 10.73
N VAL A 52 -6.80 18.85 9.52
CA VAL A 52 -5.84 18.48 8.45
C VAL A 52 -4.45 18.06 8.97
N PRO A 53 -3.79 18.76 9.91
CA PRO A 53 -2.47 18.34 10.41
C PRO A 53 -2.46 16.98 11.11
N LYS A 54 -3.53 16.61 11.84
CA LYS A 54 -3.64 15.29 12.48
C LYS A 54 -3.88 14.19 11.46
N ALA A 55 -4.68 14.46 10.43
CA ALA A 55 -4.89 13.53 9.32
C ALA A 55 -3.57 13.27 8.57
N VAL A 56 -2.80 14.32 8.26
CA VAL A 56 -1.50 14.20 7.59
C VAL A 56 -0.49 13.43 8.45
N ALA A 57 -0.43 13.70 9.75
CA ALA A 57 0.45 12.95 10.66
C ALA A 57 0.12 11.45 10.66
N LEU A 58 -1.16 11.09 10.66
CA LEU A 58 -1.60 9.70 10.67
C LEU A 58 -1.27 9.00 9.33
N VAL A 59 -1.53 9.68 8.21
CA VAL A 59 -1.15 9.23 6.86
C VAL A 59 0.36 9.01 6.76
N LEU A 60 1.18 9.90 7.34
CA LEU A 60 2.63 9.75 7.41
C LEU A 60 3.07 8.57 8.28
N THR A 61 2.39 8.32 9.41
CA THR A 61 2.69 7.16 10.26
C THR A 61 2.42 5.85 9.52
N VAL A 62 1.29 5.75 8.80
CA VAL A 62 0.98 4.58 7.97
C VAL A 62 2.03 4.39 6.88
N LEU A 63 2.43 5.47 6.19
CA LEU A 63 3.50 5.43 5.20
C LEU A 63 4.83 4.95 5.81
N GLY A 64 5.16 5.44 7.02
CA GLY A 64 6.37 5.06 7.75
C GLY A 64 6.39 3.59 8.13
N VAL A 65 5.25 3.04 8.58
CA VAL A 65 5.12 1.60 8.88
C VAL A 65 5.30 0.77 7.61
N VAL A 66 4.68 1.15 6.49
CA VAL A 66 4.82 0.46 5.20
C VAL A 66 6.27 0.47 4.71
N LEU A 67 6.95 1.62 4.78
CA LEU A 67 8.37 1.73 4.44
C LEU A 67 9.24 0.90 5.40
N GLY A 68 8.88 0.85 6.68
CA GLY A 68 9.55 0.01 7.66
C GLY A 68 9.48 -1.47 7.30
N PHE A 69 8.29 -1.97 6.93
CA PHE A 69 8.12 -3.34 6.44
C PHE A 69 8.84 -3.59 5.11
N LEU A 70 8.85 -2.61 4.19
CA LEU A 70 9.60 -2.71 2.94
C LEU A 70 11.11 -2.84 3.19
N LEU A 71 11.66 -1.98 4.03
CA LEU A 71 13.08 -1.99 4.40
C LEU A 71 13.44 -3.26 5.17
N LEU A 72 12.58 -3.72 6.07
CA LEU A 72 12.71 -5.03 6.71
C LEU A 72 12.71 -6.16 5.69
N GLY A 73 11.80 -6.13 4.71
CA GLY A 73 11.77 -7.10 3.62
C GLY A 73 13.05 -7.09 2.80
N ILE A 74 13.61 -5.91 2.48
CA ILE A 74 14.88 -5.78 1.78
C ILE A 74 16.05 -6.28 2.64
N ALA A 75 16.06 -5.98 3.94
CA ALA A 75 17.10 -6.42 4.85
C ALA A 75 17.03 -7.93 5.15
N LEU A 76 15.82 -8.49 5.19
CA LEU A 76 15.57 -9.92 5.44
C LEU A 76 15.63 -10.77 4.18
N ALA A 77 15.43 -10.19 3.00
CA ALA A 77 15.57 -10.87 1.72
C ALA A 77 16.92 -11.60 1.57
N PRO A 78 18.09 -11.00 1.84
CA PRO A 78 19.37 -11.71 1.75
C PRO A 78 19.52 -12.81 2.81
N THR A 79 18.87 -12.70 3.98
CA THR A 79 18.89 -13.78 4.99
C THR A 79 17.99 -14.96 4.65
N ILE A 80 16.92 -14.77 3.86
CA ILE A 80 15.97 -15.84 3.47
C ILE A 80 16.35 -16.46 2.12
N ILE A 81 16.81 -15.66 1.15
CA ILE A 81 17.21 -16.12 -0.19
C ILE A 81 18.65 -16.66 -0.22
N GLY A 82 19.40 -16.44 0.86
CA GLY A 82 20.66 -17.13 1.09
C GLY A 82 21.83 -16.51 0.35
N ARG A 83 22.90 -16.28 1.11
CA ARG A 83 24.13 -17.01 0.82
C ARG A 83 24.06 -18.34 1.54
#